data_AF-K0EQ16-F1
#
_entry.id   AF-K0EQ16-F1
#
_cell.length_a   1.000
_cell.length_b   1.000
_cell.length_c   1.000
_cell.angle_alpha   90.00
_cell.angle_beta   90.00
_cell.angle_gamma   90.00
#
_symmetry.space_group_name_H-M   'P 1'
#
loop_
_entity.id
_entity.type
_entity.pdbx_description
1 polymer ?
#
loop_
_entity_poly.entity_id
_entity_poly.type
_entity_poly.pdbx_seq_one_letter_code
_entity_poly.pdbx_strand_id
1 'polypeptide(L)'
;MTSPNTVGPHLSDDQLIGVPDDAARAHLRACSECQAHAQIWQQMAVAARQVSADLVGTVRTPSFDTLLGDALGMPWATTNEAVRPGWRASLLLTATLARAQLRLLPRALVLLSGLGFVGSVLLAVLTRHSGAAAPLFGLAVTLLFQLGTLATCIPRSDPRLELFATVPIAPAAVFACRLIVVLAADLALALLASLLASGLGASADFGAMVAGWLGPALLASAVGVAGAVWRSPPVGAAAGAVMWLLGAAAAADAGPAHRVGALIAPLWSTSVLTLAVAALLLVAAAAGMSRPRYRTVAG
;
A
#
# COMPACT_ATOMS: atom_id res chain seq x y z
N MET A 1 46.49 15.00 21.93
CA MET A 1 46.59 13.58 22.32
C MET A 1 45.17 13.05 22.43
N THR A 2 44.70 12.32 21.41
CA THR A 2 43.40 11.64 21.43
C THR A 2 43.53 10.41 22.33
N SER A 3 42.81 10.38 23.45
CA SER A 3 42.75 9.20 24.31
C SER A 3 42.16 8.03 23.50
N PRO A 4 42.76 6.83 23.55
CA PRO A 4 42.27 5.69 22.79
C PRO A 4 40.83 5.36 23.22
N ASN A 5 39.94 5.27 22.23
CA ASN A 5 38.53 4.96 22.43
C ASN A 5 38.39 3.50 22.88
N THR A 6 37.97 3.26 24.12
CA THR A 6 37.79 1.90 24.67
C THR A 6 36.39 1.33 24.42
N VAL A 7 35.48 2.12 23.82
CA VAL A 7 34.04 1.81 23.76
C VAL A 7 33.61 1.10 22.46
N GLY A 8 34.56 0.55 21.69
CA GLY A 8 34.29 -0.10 20.41
C GLY A 8 34.08 0.89 19.25
N PRO A 9 33.60 0.43 18.08
CA PRO A 9 33.39 1.30 16.93
C PRO A 9 32.34 2.38 17.22
N HIS A 10 32.51 3.55 16.62
CA HIS A 10 31.50 4.61 16.66
C HIS A 10 30.18 4.14 16.06
N LEU A 11 29.08 4.70 16.58
CA LEU A 11 27.76 4.51 15.99
C LEU A 11 27.74 5.13 14.58
N SER A 12 27.10 4.45 13.63
CA SER A 12 26.87 5.01 12.30
C SER A 12 25.80 6.11 12.33
N ASP A 13 25.75 6.95 11.30
CA ASP A 13 24.75 8.01 11.18
C ASP A 13 23.31 7.46 11.24
N ASP A 14 23.07 6.29 10.64
CA ASP A 14 21.77 5.61 10.70
C ASP A 14 21.36 5.25 12.15
N GLN A 15 22.32 4.85 12.99
CA GLN A 15 22.08 4.54 14.40
C GLN A 15 21.86 5.81 15.24
N LEU A 16 22.46 6.94 14.84
CA LEU A 16 22.28 8.24 15.51
C LEU A 16 20.95 8.91 15.15
N ILE A 17 20.48 8.75 13.91
CA ILE A 17 19.23 9.35 13.40
C ILE A 17 18.00 8.51 13.79
N GLY A 18 18.16 7.19 13.95
CA GLY A 18 17.10 6.27 14.33
C GLY A 18 16.65 6.38 15.79
N VAL A 19 15.65 5.58 16.18
CA VAL A 19 15.30 5.38 17.60
C VAL A 19 16.40 4.51 18.22
N PRO A 20 17.21 5.02 19.17
CA PRO A 20 18.35 4.27 19.67
C PRO A 20 17.87 3.12 20.57
N ASP A 21 18.35 1.90 20.26
CA ASP A 21 18.17 0.74 21.14
C ASP A 21 18.94 0.92 22.46
N ASP A 22 18.77 0.00 23.42
CA ASP A 22 19.44 0.10 24.73
C ASP A 22 20.98 0.12 24.59
N ALA A 23 21.54 -0.58 23.60
CA ALA A 23 22.97 -0.63 23.36
C ALA A 23 23.52 0.69 22.80
N ALA A 24 22.84 1.28 21.82
CA ALA A 24 23.15 2.60 21.28
C ALA A 24 23.03 3.69 22.35
N ARG A 25 22.01 3.61 23.22
CA ARG A 25 21.88 4.52 24.37
C ARG A 25 23.04 4.37 25.36
N ALA A 26 23.50 3.15 25.64
CA ALA A 26 24.66 2.92 26.50
C ALA A 26 25.96 3.45 25.86
N HIS A 27 26.19 3.17 24.57
CA HIS A 27 27.35 3.68 23.83
C HIS A 27 27.35 5.22 23.76
N LEU A 28 26.20 5.84 23.47
CA LEU A 28 26.06 7.30 23.50
C LEU A 28 26.44 7.88 24.85
N ARG A 29 26.13 7.24 25.99
CA ARG A 29 26.56 7.75 27.31
C ARG A 29 28.08 7.62 27.54
N ALA A 30 28.72 6.65 26.90
CA ALA A 30 30.13 6.31 27.13
C ALA A 30 31.10 6.97 26.13
N CYS A 31 30.67 7.31 24.92
CA CYS A 31 31.53 7.88 23.88
C CYS A 31 31.23 9.37 23.64
N SER A 32 32.14 10.27 24.08
CA SER A 32 31.99 11.72 23.94
C SER A 32 31.93 12.20 22.48
N GLU A 33 32.62 11.53 21.56
CA GLU A 33 32.58 11.85 20.13
C GLU A 33 31.20 11.56 19.51
N CYS A 34 30.60 10.40 19.84
CA CYS A 34 29.25 10.07 19.41
C CYS A 34 28.21 11.03 20.03
N GLN A 35 28.40 11.50 21.27
CA GLN A 35 27.56 12.53 21.88
C GLN A 35 27.65 13.86 21.13
N ALA A 36 28.87 14.32 20.85
CA ALA A 36 29.10 15.55 20.10
C ALA A 36 28.46 15.47 18.71
N HIS A 37 28.60 14.33 18.02
CA HIS A 37 27.99 14.11 16.72
C HIS A 37 26.45 14.11 16.80
N ALA A 38 25.86 13.43 17.79
CA ALA A 38 24.42 13.45 18.02
C ALA A 38 23.89 14.87 18.33
N GLN A 39 24.65 15.67 19.08
CA GLN A 39 24.30 17.07 19.36
C GLN A 39 24.31 17.93 18.10
N ILE A 40 25.30 17.74 17.21
CA ILE A 40 25.35 18.44 15.90
C ILE A 40 24.09 18.12 15.08
N TRP A 41 23.71 16.85 14.97
CA TRP A 41 22.50 16.44 14.26
C TRP A 41 21.22 17.03 14.89
N GLN A 42 21.13 17.04 16.22
CA GLN A 42 20.01 17.67 16.93
C GLN A 42 19.92 19.17 16.65
N GLN A 43 21.06 19.88 16.66
CA GLN A 43 21.12 21.30 16.33
C GLN A 43 20.70 21.57 14.88
N MET A 44 21.18 20.78 13.92
CA MET A 44 20.77 20.86 12.52
C MET A 44 19.26 20.61 12.35
N ALA A 45 18.71 19.62 13.06
CA ALA A 45 17.28 19.31 13.01
C ALA A 45 16.40 20.42 13.65
N VAL A 46 16.90 21.10 14.68
CA VAL A 46 16.23 22.28 15.27
C VAL A 46 16.29 23.46 14.30
N ALA A 47 17.47 23.77 13.75
CA ALA A 47 17.65 24.85 12.79
C ALA A 47 16.79 24.64 11.53
N ALA A 48 16.77 23.42 10.97
CA ALA A 48 15.93 23.08 9.82
C ALA A 48 14.44 23.26 10.11
N ARG A 49 13.98 22.93 11.32
CA ARG A 49 12.58 23.16 11.74
C ARG A 49 12.26 24.64 11.92
N GLN A 50 13.17 25.42 12.48
CA GLN A 50 13.01 26.88 12.61
C GLN A 50 12.94 27.53 11.24
N VAL A 51 13.89 27.23 10.36
CA VAL A 51 13.88 27.70 8.96
C VAL A 51 12.59 27.28 8.26
N SER A 52 12.15 26.02 8.42
CA SER A 52 10.89 25.57 7.86
C SER A 52 9.68 26.35 8.41
N ALA A 53 9.64 26.62 9.72
CA ALA A 53 8.56 27.38 10.34
C ALA A 53 8.52 28.84 9.86
N ASP A 54 9.69 29.47 9.75
CA ASP A 54 9.84 30.85 9.26
C ASP A 54 9.43 30.96 7.78
N LEU A 55 9.81 29.95 6.98
CA LEU A 55 9.49 29.87 5.56
C LEU A 55 8.00 29.58 5.30
N VAL A 56 7.36 28.70 6.10
CA VAL A 56 5.95 28.30 5.93
C VAL A 56 4.99 29.50 5.98
N GLY A 57 5.36 30.60 6.67
CA GLY A 57 4.54 31.81 6.74
C GLY A 57 4.80 32.84 5.64
N THR A 58 6.01 32.89 5.07
CA THR A 58 6.45 34.06 4.27
C THR A 58 6.94 33.71 2.88
N VAL A 59 7.53 32.53 2.70
CA VAL A 59 8.11 32.12 1.43
C VAL A 59 7.12 31.21 0.73
N ARG A 60 6.35 31.80 -0.19
CA ARG A 60 5.84 31.04 -1.32
C ARG A 60 7.04 30.50 -2.06
N THR A 61 7.43 29.25 -1.81
CA THR A 61 8.43 28.58 -2.63
C THR A 61 7.93 28.66 -4.07
N PRO A 62 8.64 29.37 -4.97
CA PRO A 62 8.28 29.33 -6.38
C PRO A 62 8.33 27.87 -6.82
N SER A 63 7.43 27.46 -7.71
CA SER A 63 7.50 26.09 -8.23
C SER A 63 8.87 25.88 -8.88
N PHE A 64 9.33 24.64 -8.90
CA PHE A 64 10.58 24.27 -9.59
C PHE A 64 10.57 24.79 -11.04
N ASP A 65 9.40 24.78 -11.68
CA ASP A 65 9.17 25.32 -13.03
C ASP A 65 9.41 26.83 -13.13
N THR A 66 8.99 27.61 -12.14
CA THR A 66 9.30 29.05 -12.09
C THR A 66 10.80 29.29 -11.93
N LEU A 67 11.46 28.55 -11.02
CA LEU A 67 12.91 28.69 -10.80
C LEU A 67 13.72 28.29 -12.04
N LEU A 68 13.42 27.12 -12.62
CA LEU A 68 14.13 26.62 -13.78
C LEU A 68 13.82 27.46 -15.01
N GLY A 69 12.58 27.87 -15.15
CA GLY A 69 12.13 28.62 -16.30
C GLY A 69 12.65 30.06 -16.32
N ASP A 70 12.74 30.73 -15.17
CA ASP A 70 13.42 32.04 -15.04
C ASP A 70 14.93 31.90 -15.34
N ALA A 71 15.59 30.88 -14.79
CA ALA A 71 17.01 30.64 -15.01
C ALA A 71 17.36 30.30 -16.48
N LEU A 72 16.45 29.60 -17.18
CA LEU A 72 16.63 29.20 -18.58
C LEU A 72 16.03 30.21 -19.58
N GLY A 73 15.41 31.30 -19.12
CA GLY A 73 14.72 32.26 -19.99
C GLY A 73 13.55 31.64 -20.78
N MET A 74 12.94 30.59 -20.23
CA MET A 74 11.91 29.81 -20.89
C MET A 74 10.53 30.46 -20.73
N PRO A 75 9.81 30.82 -21.80
CA PRO A 75 8.54 31.54 -21.71
C PRO A 75 7.40 30.76 -21.03
N TRP A 76 7.50 29.43 -20.93
CA TRP A 76 6.52 28.62 -20.20
C TRP A 76 6.63 28.75 -18.66
N ALA A 77 7.67 29.41 -18.15
CA ALA A 77 7.88 29.73 -16.74
C ALA A 77 6.96 30.83 -16.21
N THR A 78 6.52 31.71 -17.11
CA THR A 78 5.49 32.69 -16.79
C THR A 78 4.30 31.92 -16.24
N THR A 79 3.74 32.39 -15.13
CA THR A 79 2.62 31.79 -14.39
C THR A 79 1.46 31.50 -15.34
N ASN A 80 1.56 30.41 -16.09
CA ASN A 80 0.46 29.82 -16.79
C ASN A 80 -0.47 29.44 -15.65
N GLU A 81 -1.62 30.12 -15.60
CA GLU A 81 -2.82 29.54 -14.99
C GLU A 81 -2.75 28.06 -15.33
N ALA A 82 -2.60 27.21 -14.31
CA ALA A 82 -2.43 25.78 -14.55
C ALA A 82 -3.68 25.33 -15.29
N VAL A 83 -3.59 25.30 -16.63
CA VAL A 83 -4.71 24.98 -17.49
C VAL A 83 -5.07 23.58 -17.07
N ARG A 84 -6.21 23.45 -16.38
CA ARG A 84 -6.65 22.15 -15.89
C ARG A 84 -6.62 21.24 -17.10
N PRO A 85 -5.81 20.15 -17.07
CA PRO A 85 -5.69 19.30 -18.23
C PRO A 85 -7.11 18.88 -18.61
N GLY A 86 -7.45 19.00 -19.89
CA GLY A 86 -8.72 18.48 -20.38
C GLY A 86 -8.81 17.00 -20.06
N TRP A 87 -10.03 16.46 -19.96
CA TRP A 87 -10.25 15.06 -19.55
C TRP A 87 -9.39 14.04 -20.34
N ARG A 88 -9.15 14.28 -21.64
CA ARG A 88 -8.26 13.45 -22.48
C ARG A 88 -6.81 13.50 -22.01
N ALA A 89 -6.29 14.68 -21.71
CA ALA A 89 -4.95 14.85 -21.17
C ALA A 89 -4.84 14.19 -19.79
N SER A 90 -5.86 14.32 -18.93
CA SER A 90 -5.90 13.61 -17.65
C SER A 90 -5.91 12.09 -17.79
N LEU A 91 -6.64 11.53 -18.77
CA LEU A 91 -6.63 10.11 -19.06
C LEU A 91 -5.27 9.63 -19.58
N LEU A 92 -4.65 10.40 -20.49
CA LEU A 92 -3.32 10.08 -21.00
C LEU A 92 -2.28 10.13 -19.87
N LEU A 93 -2.32 11.14 -19.00
CA LEU A 93 -1.47 11.23 -17.81
C LEU A 93 -1.70 10.07 -16.84
N THR A 94 -2.96 9.69 -16.62
CA THR A 94 -3.30 8.53 -15.78
C THR A 94 -2.76 7.24 -16.40
N ALA A 95 -2.88 7.07 -17.72
CA ALA A 95 -2.38 5.90 -18.43
C ALA A 95 -0.84 5.83 -18.45
N THR A 96 -0.14 6.95 -18.60
CA THR A 96 1.32 6.98 -18.52
C THR A 96 1.81 6.68 -17.11
N LEU A 97 1.15 7.23 -16.07
CA LEU A 97 1.42 6.90 -14.67
C LEU A 97 1.15 5.42 -14.39
N ALA A 98 0.02 4.88 -14.82
CA ALA A 98 -0.32 3.47 -14.64
C ALA A 98 0.71 2.55 -15.33
N ARG A 99 1.13 2.89 -16.56
CA ARG A 99 2.17 2.15 -17.27
C ARG A 99 3.53 2.24 -16.56
N ALA A 100 3.87 3.39 -16.00
CA ALA A 100 5.08 3.54 -15.19
C ALA A 100 5.00 2.66 -13.93
N GLN A 101 3.89 2.71 -13.18
CA GLN A 101 3.68 1.87 -11.99
C GLN A 101 3.74 0.37 -12.32
N LEU A 102 3.18 -0.05 -13.46
CA LEU A 102 3.24 -1.44 -13.90
C LEU A 102 4.67 -1.90 -14.18
N ARG A 103 5.52 -1.04 -14.74
CA ARG A 103 6.95 -1.33 -14.95
C ARG A 103 7.75 -1.38 -13.63
N LEU A 104 7.29 -0.66 -12.61
CA LEU A 104 7.91 -0.61 -11.29
C LEU A 104 7.46 -1.77 -10.39
N LEU A 105 6.40 -2.49 -10.74
CA LEU A 105 5.93 -3.66 -10.01
C LEU A 105 7.01 -4.75 -10.00
N PRO A 106 7.33 -5.35 -8.84
CA PRO A 106 8.30 -6.43 -8.79
C PRO A 106 7.78 -7.61 -9.64
N ARG A 107 8.61 -8.11 -10.56
CA ARG A 107 8.27 -9.25 -11.43
C ARG A 107 7.82 -10.48 -10.64
N ALA A 108 8.36 -10.65 -9.43
CA ALA A 108 7.95 -11.71 -8.51
C ALA A 108 6.46 -11.64 -8.16
N LEU A 109 5.88 -10.45 -8.01
CA LEU A 109 4.44 -10.29 -7.74
C LEU A 109 3.61 -10.77 -8.95
N VAL A 110 4.03 -10.43 -10.17
CA VAL A 110 3.33 -10.86 -11.39
C VAL A 110 3.33 -12.38 -11.52
N LEU A 111 4.49 -13.01 -11.29
CA LEU A 111 4.61 -14.46 -11.30
C LEU A 111 3.77 -15.11 -10.19
N LEU A 112 3.81 -14.56 -8.97
CA LEU A 112 3.07 -15.09 -7.83
C LEU A 112 1.56 -14.97 -8.03
N SER A 113 1.06 -13.83 -8.51
CA SER A 113 -0.36 -13.65 -8.85
C SER A 113 -0.76 -14.63 -9.96
N GLY A 114 0.02 -14.73 -11.04
CA GLY A 114 -0.25 -15.67 -12.13
C GLY A 114 -0.34 -17.12 -11.67
N LEU A 115 0.65 -17.58 -10.90
CA LEU A 115 0.66 -18.93 -10.32
C LEU A 115 -0.49 -19.15 -9.34
N GLY A 116 -0.82 -18.14 -8.54
CA GLY A 116 -1.95 -18.17 -7.61
C GLY A 116 -3.29 -18.35 -8.32
N PHE A 117 -3.53 -17.60 -9.40
CA PHE A 117 -4.76 -17.73 -10.19
C PHE A 117 -4.82 -19.06 -10.94
N VAL A 118 -3.71 -19.54 -11.50
CA VAL A 118 -3.64 -20.90 -12.07
C VAL A 118 -3.96 -21.96 -11.00
N GLY A 119 -3.38 -21.84 -9.80
CA GLY A 119 -3.68 -22.72 -8.67
C GLY A 119 -5.15 -22.66 -8.25
N SER A 120 -5.78 -21.48 -8.30
CA SER A 120 -7.21 -21.31 -7.99
C SER A 120 -8.09 -22.02 -9.03
N VAL A 121 -7.77 -21.90 -10.33
CA VAL A 121 -8.48 -22.62 -11.40
C VAL A 121 -8.33 -24.13 -11.22
N LEU A 122 -7.11 -24.62 -10.97
CA LEU A 122 -6.86 -26.03 -10.72
C LEU A 122 -7.65 -26.54 -9.50
N LEU A 123 -7.67 -25.76 -8.41
CA LEU A 123 -8.44 -26.09 -7.22
C LEU A 123 -9.93 -26.24 -7.55
N ALA A 124 -10.52 -25.30 -8.31
CA ALA A 124 -11.93 -25.36 -8.73
C ALA A 124 -12.23 -26.60 -9.60
N VAL A 125 -11.34 -26.94 -10.53
CA VAL A 125 -11.52 -28.10 -11.42
C VAL A 125 -11.37 -29.43 -10.66
N LEU A 126 -10.37 -29.53 -9.76
CA LEU A 126 -10.15 -30.74 -8.96
C LEU A 126 -11.28 -30.98 -7.95
N THR A 127 -11.94 -29.92 -7.50
CA THR A 127 -13.04 -29.99 -6.54
C THR A 127 -14.42 -29.96 -7.19
N ARG A 128 -14.52 -30.08 -8.52
CA ARG A 128 -15.79 -29.98 -9.28
C ARG A 128 -16.92 -30.92 -8.84
N HIS A 129 -16.59 -32.07 -8.25
CA HIS A 129 -17.57 -33.02 -7.74
C HIS A 129 -18.03 -32.71 -6.31
N SER A 130 -17.35 -31.79 -5.64
CA SER A 130 -17.74 -31.28 -4.33
C SER A 130 -18.55 -29.99 -4.48
N GLY A 131 -19.54 -29.79 -3.60
CA GLY A 131 -20.20 -28.50 -3.45
C GLY A 131 -19.25 -27.37 -3.02
N ALA A 132 -18.02 -27.71 -2.61
CA ALA A 132 -17.02 -26.78 -2.10
C ALA A 132 -16.20 -26.06 -3.19
N ALA A 133 -16.36 -26.38 -4.47
CA ALA A 133 -15.51 -25.80 -5.52
C ALA A 133 -15.59 -24.26 -5.60
N ALA A 134 -16.81 -23.71 -5.63
CA ALA A 134 -17.05 -22.27 -5.68
C ALA A 134 -16.55 -21.53 -4.42
N PRO A 135 -16.85 -21.96 -3.18
CA PRO A 135 -16.33 -21.28 -1.99
C PRO A 135 -14.81 -21.38 -1.88
N LEU A 136 -14.20 -22.53 -2.18
CA LEU A 136 -12.74 -22.68 -2.14
C LEU A 136 -12.05 -21.78 -3.18
N PHE A 137 -12.59 -21.72 -4.40
CA PHE A 137 -12.13 -20.78 -5.42
C PHE A 137 -12.24 -19.34 -4.93
N GLY A 138 -13.38 -18.96 -4.35
CA GLY A 138 -13.59 -17.60 -3.89
C GLY A 138 -12.70 -17.19 -2.72
N LEU A 139 -12.41 -18.11 -1.80
CA LEU A 139 -11.44 -17.91 -0.71
C LEU A 139 -10.01 -17.77 -1.24
N ALA A 140 -9.62 -18.55 -2.24
CA ALA A 140 -8.31 -18.45 -2.87
C ALA A 140 -8.14 -17.10 -3.58
N VAL A 141 -9.13 -16.68 -4.38
CA VAL A 141 -9.12 -15.36 -5.05
C VAL A 141 -9.09 -14.22 -4.03
N THR A 142 -9.87 -14.32 -2.96
CA THR A 142 -9.87 -13.33 -1.87
C THR A 142 -8.49 -13.18 -1.23
N LEU A 143 -7.80 -14.30 -1.00
CA LEU A 143 -6.43 -14.29 -0.47
C LEU A 143 -5.45 -13.63 -1.45
N LEU A 144 -5.56 -13.91 -2.76
CA LEU A 144 -4.70 -13.31 -3.78
C LEU A 144 -4.87 -11.79 -3.86
N PHE A 145 -6.12 -11.31 -3.84
CA PHE A 145 -6.44 -9.88 -3.76
C PHE A 145 -5.81 -9.21 -2.54
N GLN A 146 -5.88 -9.87 -1.37
CA GLN A 146 -5.26 -9.33 -0.16
C GLN A 146 -3.74 -9.27 -0.28
N LEU A 147 -3.09 -10.32 -0.77
CA LEU A 147 -1.65 -10.35 -0.95
C LEU A 147 -1.19 -9.26 -1.94
N GLY A 148 -1.90 -9.11 -3.07
CA GLY A 148 -1.64 -8.08 -4.06
C GLY A 148 -1.76 -6.68 -3.46
N THR A 149 -2.87 -6.39 -2.79
CA THR A 149 -3.11 -5.07 -2.19
C THR A 149 -2.18 -4.76 -1.02
N LEU A 150 -1.89 -5.72 -0.14
CA LEU A 150 -0.91 -5.54 0.95
C LEU A 150 0.51 -5.34 0.42
N ALA A 151 0.88 -5.95 -0.71
CA ALA A 151 2.17 -5.69 -1.36
C ALA A 151 2.34 -4.22 -1.81
N THR A 152 1.23 -3.51 -2.05
CA THR A 152 1.28 -2.04 -2.30
C THR A 152 1.53 -1.23 -1.03
N CYS A 153 1.21 -1.81 0.14
CA CYS A 153 1.31 -1.16 1.43
C CYS A 153 2.66 -1.36 2.13
N ILE A 154 3.54 -2.24 1.63
CA ILE A 154 4.87 -2.47 2.21
C ILE A 154 5.68 -1.17 2.14
N PRO A 155 5.91 -0.47 3.27
CA PRO A 155 6.71 0.72 3.33
C PRO A 155 8.17 0.28 3.38
N ARG A 156 9.04 0.94 2.60
CA ARG A 156 10.46 1.15 2.95
C ARG A 156 11.50 0.07 2.61
N SER A 157 11.45 -0.51 1.42
CA SER A 157 12.71 -0.96 0.80
C SER A 157 12.90 -0.46 -0.63
N ASP A 158 12.02 0.44 -1.10
CA ASP A 158 12.22 1.09 -2.39
C ASP A 158 12.99 2.41 -2.17
N PRO A 159 14.29 2.51 -2.52
CA PRO A 159 15.07 3.75 -2.46
C PRO A 159 14.44 4.89 -3.27
N ARG A 160 13.44 4.58 -4.11
CA ARG A 160 12.64 5.55 -4.84
C ARG A 160 11.79 6.47 -3.95
N LEU A 161 11.58 6.19 -2.66
CA LEU A 161 10.85 7.12 -1.78
C LEU A 161 11.55 8.49 -1.66
N GLU A 162 12.88 8.51 -1.66
CA GLU A 162 13.65 9.77 -1.68
C GLU A 162 13.43 10.53 -2.99
N LEU A 163 13.39 9.82 -4.12
CA LEU A 163 13.04 10.40 -5.41
C LEU A 163 11.59 10.88 -5.45
N PHE A 164 10.63 10.14 -4.92
CA PHE A 164 9.23 10.56 -4.89
C PHE A 164 8.99 11.78 -4.01
N ALA A 165 9.83 12.00 -2.99
CA ALA A 165 9.78 13.22 -2.19
C ALA A 165 10.20 14.47 -3.00
N THR A 166 10.97 14.33 -4.08
CA THR A 166 11.37 15.45 -4.95
C THR A 166 10.40 15.66 -6.13
N VAL A 167 9.57 14.67 -6.46
CA VAL A 167 8.56 14.81 -7.53
C VAL A 167 7.35 15.61 -7.02
N PRO A 168 6.79 16.55 -7.81
CA PRO A 168 5.62 17.35 -7.43
C PRO A 168 4.28 16.56 -7.37
N ILE A 169 4.33 15.23 -7.25
CA ILE A 169 3.15 14.37 -7.19
C ILE A 169 2.89 13.99 -5.74
N ALA A 170 1.67 14.26 -5.25
CA ALA A 170 1.27 13.89 -3.90
C ALA A 170 1.46 12.37 -3.66
N PRO A 171 2.10 11.95 -2.54
CA PRO A 171 2.31 10.53 -2.24
C PRO A 171 1.04 9.68 -2.28
N ALA A 172 -0.10 10.26 -1.87
CA ALA A 172 -1.40 9.60 -1.96
C ALA A 172 -1.84 9.30 -3.39
N ALA A 173 -1.52 10.16 -4.36
CA ALA A 173 -1.85 9.92 -5.77
C ALA A 173 -1.01 8.78 -6.34
N VAL A 174 0.28 8.72 -5.99
CA VAL A 174 1.16 7.60 -6.36
C VAL A 174 0.64 6.29 -5.76
N PHE A 175 0.31 6.30 -4.46
CA PHE A 175 -0.26 5.16 -3.76
C PHE A 175 -1.59 4.70 -4.39
N ALA A 176 -2.53 5.62 -4.61
CA ALA A 176 -3.83 5.31 -5.22
C ALA A 176 -3.67 4.74 -6.63
N CYS A 177 -2.79 5.33 -7.45
CA CYS A 177 -2.49 4.81 -8.79
C CYS A 177 -1.93 3.39 -8.74
N ARG A 178 -0.95 3.13 -7.86
CA ARG A 178 -0.39 1.79 -7.67
C ARG A 178 -1.43 0.78 -7.21
N LEU A 179 -2.27 1.16 -6.24
CA LEU A 179 -3.35 0.32 -5.72
C LEU A 179 -4.38 0.00 -6.79
N ILE A 180 -4.79 0.98 -7.60
CA ILE A 180 -5.73 0.79 -8.72
C ILE A 180 -5.14 -0.15 -9.76
N VAL A 181 -3.87 0.01 -10.14
CA VAL A 181 -3.21 -0.87 -11.12
C VAL A 181 -3.23 -2.32 -10.63
N VAL A 182 -2.88 -2.56 -9.37
CA VAL A 182 -2.89 -3.91 -8.78
C VAL A 182 -4.30 -4.47 -8.74
N LEU A 183 -5.28 -3.72 -8.21
CA LEU A 183 -6.68 -4.15 -8.17
C LEU A 183 -7.25 -4.44 -9.56
N ALA A 184 -6.93 -3.62 -10.56
CA ALA A 184 -7.39 -3.84 -11.94
C ALA A 184 -6.75 -5.09 -12.55
N ALA A 185 -5.46 -5.34 -12.30
CA ALA A 185 -4.77 -6.55 -12.77
C ALA A 185 -5.34 -7.81 -12.09
N ASP A 186 -5.50 -7.78 -10.76
CA ASP A 186 -6.07 -8.89 -9.99
C ASP A 186 -7.53 -9.15 -10.40
N LEU A 187 -8.32 -8.10 -10.65
CA LEU A 187 -9.68 -8.22 -11.17
C LEU A 187 -9.71 -8.87 -12.55
N ALA A 188 -8.87 -8.43 -13.49
CA ALA A 188 -8.80 -9.03 -14.82
C ALA A 188 -8.40 -10.51 -14.77
N LEU A 189 -7.40 -10.85 -13.94
CA LEU A 189 -6.97 -12.23 -13.74
C LEU A 189 -8.05 -13.09 -13.06
N ALA A 190 -8.75 -12.57 -12.06
CA ALA A 190 -9.84 -13.27 -11.39
C ALA A 190 -11.04 -13.52 -12.30
N LEU A 191 -11.39 -12.56 -13.16
CA LEU A 191 -12.43 -12.73 -14.18
C LEU A 191 -12.01 -13.79 -15.21
N LEU A 192 -10.77 -13.74 -15.70
CA LEU A 192 -10.25 -14.77 -16.60
C LEU A 192 -10.21 -16.15 -15.95
N ALA A 193 -9.77 -16.24 -14.70
CA ALA A 193 -9.76 -17.48 -13.92
C ALA A 193 -11.18 -18.01 -13.69
N SER A 194 -12.15 -17.15 -13.39
CA SER A 194 -13.56 -17.54 -13.22
C SER A 194 -14.14 -18.08 -14.54
N LEU A 195 -13.82 -17.43 -15.67
CA LEU A 195 -14.23 -17.87 -17.01
C LEU A 195 -13.62 -19.22 -17.36
N LEU A 196 -12.32 -19.41 -17.12
CA LEU A 196 -11.62 -20.66 -17.37
C LEU A 196 -12.13 -21.79 -16.49
N ALA A 197 -12.32 -21.55 -15.18
CA ALA A 197 -12.84 -22.56 -14.26
C ALA A 197 -14.25 -23.01 -14.66
N SER A 198 -15.13 -22.08 -15.03
CA SER A 198 -16.49 -22.39 -15.50
C SER A 198 -16.45 -23.17 -16.83
N GLY A 199 -15.62 -22.76 -17.79
CA GLY A 199 -15.46 -23.45 -19.08
C GLY A 199 -14.84 -24.86 -18.97
N LEU A 200 -14.04 -25.11 -17.93
CA LEU A 200 -13.44 -26.43 -17.64
C LEU A 200 -14.37 -27.34 -16.80
N GLY A 201 -15.61 -26.92 -16.55
CA GLY A 201 -16.63 -27.73 -15.88
C GLY A 201 -16.55 -27.71 -14.35
N ALA A 202 -16.12 -26.59 -13.75
CA ALA A 202 -16.38 -26.35 -12.33
C ALA A 202 -17.90 -26.35 -12.06
N SER A 203 -18.29 -26.72 -10.83
CA SER A 203 -19.72 -26.91 -10.48
C SER A 203 -20.56 -25.63 -10.48
N ALA A 204 -19.93 -24.46 -10.45
CA ALA A 204 -20.61 -23.16 -10.49
C ALA A 204 -20.40 -22.45 -11.84
N ASP A 205 -21.43 -21.72 -12.25
CA ASP A 205 -21.39 -20.88 -13.43
C ASP A 205 -20.50 -19.64 -13.20
N PHE A 206 -20.15 -18.95 -14.29
CA PHE A 206 -19.31 -17.76 -14.23
C PHE A 206 -19.88 -16.69 -13.28
N GLY A 207 -21.20 -16.49 -13.28
CA GLY A 207 -21.88 -15.50 -12.43
C GLY A 207 -21.74 -15.81 -10.94
N ALA A 208 -22.02 -17.05 -10.52
CA ALA A 208 -21.87 -17.47 -9.14
C ALA A 208 -20.40 -17.47 -8.69
N MET A 209 -19.46 -17.84 -9.57
CA MET A 209 -18.03 -17.73 -9.29
C MET A 209 -17.66 -16.28 -8.97
N VAL A 210 -18.01 -15.32 -9.83
CA VAL A 210 -17.73 -13.89 -9.61
C VAL A 210 -18.40 -13.36 -8.35
N ALA A 211 -19.68 -13.68 -8.14
CA ALA A 211 -20.42 -13.25 -6.96
C ALA A 211 -19.83 -13.83 -5.65
N GLY A 212 -19.20 -15.01 -5.71
CA GLY A 212 -18.60 -15.68 -4.57
C GLY A 212 -17.31 -15.03 -4.05
N TRP A 213 -16.59 -14.26 -4.87
CA TRP A 213 -15.33 -13.63 -4.46
C TRP A 213 -15.31 -12.11 -4.53
N LEU A 214 -16.08 -11.46 -5.41
CA LEU A 214 -15.92 -10.03 -5.67
C LEU A 214 -16.09 -9.15 -4.42
N GLY A 215 -17.22 -9.28 -3.72
CA GLY A 215 -17.49 -8.59 -2.47
C GLY A 215 -16.48 -8.94 -1.37
N PRO A 216 -16.32 -10.24 -1.02
CA PRO A 216 -15.34 -10.69 -0.03
C PRO A 216 -13.92 -10.19 -0.27
N ALA A 217 -13.42 -10.31 -1.50
CA ALA A 217 -12.08 -9.92 -1.90
C ALA A 217 -11.86 -8.41 -1.75
N LEU A 218 -12.79 -7.59 -2.27
CA LEU A 218 -12.67 -6.15 -2.18
C LEU A 218 -12.79 -5.64 -0.74
N LEU A 219 -13.74 -6.18 0.04
CA LEU A 219 -13.92 -5.79 1.42
C LEU A 219 -12.71 -6.18 2.28
N ALA A 220 -12.23 -7.42 2.15
CA ALA A 220 -11.08 -7.89 2.92
C ALA A 220 -9.79 -7.13 2.56
N SER A 221 -9.56 -6.87 1.27
CA SER A 221 -8.46 -6.02 0.81
C SER A 221 -8.59 -4.59 1.32
N ALA A 222 -9.78 -4.00 1.29
CA ALA A 222 -9.99 -2.63 1.78
C ALA A 222 -9.71 -2.50 3.28
N VAL A 223 -10.16 -3.47 4.08
CA VAL A 223 -9.86 -3.54 5.53
C VAL A 223 -8.36 -3.74 5.77
N GLY A 224 -7.72 -4.65 5.02
CA GLY A 224 -6.28 -4.89 5.13
C GLY A 224 -5.45 -3.65 4.79
N VAL A 225 -5.78 -2.98 3.68
CA VAL A 225 -5.14 -1.74 3.24
C VAL A 225 -5.36 -0.61 4.26
N ALA A 226 -6.58 -0.42 4.76
CA ALA A 226 -6.87 0.59 5.77
C ALA A 226 -6.07 0.34 7.07
N GLY A 227 -6.01 -0.91 7.53
CA GLY A 227 -5.19 -1.30 8.69
C GLY A 227 -3.70 -1.03 8.47
N ALA A 228 -3.19 -1.34 7.27
CA ALA A 228 -1.81 -1.09 6.90
C ALA A 228 -1.46 0.40 6.88
N VAL A 229 -2.34 1.21 6.28
CA VAL A 229 -2.16 2.66 6.09
C VAL A 229 -2.43 3.46 7.36
N TRP A 230 -3.24 2.99 8.31
CA TRP A 230 -3.50 3.75 9.55
C TRP A 230 -2.64 3.32 10.73
N ARG A 231 -2.22 2.06 10.79
CA ARG A 231 -1.38 1.54 11.88
C ARG A 231 -0.03 1.09 11.36
N SER A 232 0.02 -0.07 10.72
CA SER A 232 1.25 -0.66 10.20
C SER A 232 0.94 -1.86 9.28
N PRO A 233 1.84 -2.25 8.38
CA PRO A 233 1.63 -3.37 7.46
C PRO A 233 1.26 -4.69 8.17
N PRO A 234 1.89 -5.08 9.29
CA PRO A 234 1.49 -6.28 10.03
C PRO A 234 0.05 -6.21 10.55
N VAL A 235 -0.41 -5.03 11.00
CA VAL A 235 -1.81 -4.85 11.44
C VAL A 235 -2.78 -4.99 10.27
N GLY A 236 -2.43 -4.45 9.10
CA GLY A 236 -3.20 -4.65 7.87
C GLY A 236 -3.28 -6.12 7.46
N ALA A 237 -2.15 -6.84 7.49
CA ALA A 237 -2.10 -8.26 7.20
C ALA A 237 -2.94 -9.08 8.19
N ALA A 238 -2.86 -8.79 9.48
CA ALA A 238 -3.69 -9.44 10.50
C ALA A 238 -5.19 -9.16 10.29
N ALA A 239 -5.56 -7.91 9.98
CA ALA A 239 -6.94 -7.55 9.71
C ALA A 239 -7.48 -8.27 8.46
N GLY A 240 -6.70 -8.31 7.38
CA GLY A 240 -7.04 -9.07 6.17
C GLY A 240 -7.19 -10.57 6.44
N ALA A 241 -6.27 -11.16 7.21
CA ALA A 241 -6.34 -12.57 7.59
C ALA A 241 -7.59 -12.89 8.43
N VAL A 242 -7.97 -12.01 9.36
CA VAL A 242 -9.24 -12.14 10.11
C VAL A 242 -10.43 -12.09 9.16
N MET A 243 -10.44 -11.16 8.21
CA MET A 243 -11.50 -11.10 7.20
C MET A 243 -11.54 -12.40 6.37
N TRP A 244 -10.39 -12.91 5.94
CA TRP A 244 -10.32 -14.17 5.20
C TRP A 244 -10.88 -15.36 6.01
N LEU A 245 -10.52 -15.47 7.30
CA LEU A 245 -11.04 -16.50 8.20
C LEU A 245 -12.55 -16.39 8.41
N LEU A 246 -13.08 -15.16 8.51
CA LEU A 246 -14.53 -14.93 8.55
C LEU A 246 -15.19 -15.40 7.25
N GLY A 247 -14.61 -15.12 6.10
CA GLY A 247 -15.06 -15.68 4.82
C GLY A 247 -15.04 -17.20 4.79
N ALA A 248 -13.99 -17.82 5.33
CA ALA A 248 -13.87 -19.28 5.40
C ALA A 248 -14.95 -19.89 6.32
N ALA A 249 -15.27 -19.22 7.43
CA ALA A 249 -16.37 -19.61 8.30
C ALA A 249 -17.74 -19.46 7.62
N ALA A 250 -17.93 -18.39 6.83
CA ALA A 250 -19.14 -18.19 6.03
C ALA A 250 -19.34 -19.25 4.94
N ALA A 251 -18.24 -19.83 4.44
CA ALA A 251 -18.24 -20.90 3.46
C ALA A 251 -18.38 -22.31 4.06
N ALA A 252 -18.40 -22.46 5.40
CA ALA A 252 -18.47 -23.77 6.04
C ALA A 252 -19.91 -24.33 6.04
N ASP A 253 -20.07 -25.56 5.57
CA ASP A 253 -21.38 -26.24 5.51
C ASP A 253 -21.86 -26.79 6.87
N ALA A 254 -20.95 -26.97 7.84
CA ALA A 254 -21.26 -27.60 9.12
C ALA A 254 -20.39 -27.09 10.28
N GLY A 255 -20.82 -27.43 11.50
CA GLY A 255 -20.05 -27.17 12.73
C GLY A 255 -20.23 -25.77 13.32
N PRO A 256 -19.42 -25.39 14.32
CA PRO A 256 -19.53 -24.09 14.98
C PRO A 256 -19.21 -22.92 14.05
N ALA A 257 -18.32 -23.13 13.07
CA ALA A 257 -17.98 -22.13 12.05
C ALA A 257 -19.20 -21.71 11.21
N HIS A 258 -20.09 -22.66 10.87
CA HIS A 258 -21.32 -22.38 10.13
C HIS A 258 -22.25 -21.39 10.85
N ARG A 259 -22.35 -21.48 12.19
CA ARG A 259 -23.20 -20.54 12.97
C ARG A 259 -22.66 -19.11 12.92
N VAL A 260 -21.34 -18.95 13.02
CA VAL A 260 -20.69 -17.64 12.85
C VAL A 260 -20.86 -17.16 11.42
N GLY A 261 -20.66 -18.06 10.46
CA GLY A 261 -20.86 -17.84 9.02
C GLY A 261 -22.24 -17.31 8.67
N ALA A 262 -23.31 -17.91 9.21
CA ALA A 262 -24.68 -17.49 8.97
C ALA A 262 -24.98 -16.06 9.45
N LEU A 263 -24.34 -15.60 10.54
CA LEU A 263 -24.49 -14.24 11.05
C LEU A 263 -23.80 -13.19 10.16
N ILE A 264 -22.70 -13.57 9.52
CA ILE A 264 -21.88 -12.65 8.69
C ILE A 264 -22.17 -12.77 7.20
N ALA A 265 -22.88 -13.81 6.75
CA ALA A 265 -23.16 -14.06 5.33
C ALA A 265 -23.75 -12.85 4.58
N PRO A 266 -24.67 -12.04 5.16
CA PRO A 266 -25.16 -10.84 4.48
C PRO A 266 -24.07 -9.80 4.24
N LEU A 267 -23.13 -9.65 5.18
CA LEU A 267 -21.98 -8.74 5.06
C LEU A 267 -20.91 -9.27 4.10
N TRP A 268 -20.89 -10.58 3.86
CA TRP A 268 -19.93 -11.22 2.97
C TRP A 268 -20.44 -11.40 1.54
N SER A 269 -21.75 -11.38 1.33
CA SER A 269 -22.32 -11.41 -0.02
C SER A 269 -21.87 -10.21 -0.86
N THR A 270 -21.64 -10.43 -2.15
CA THR A 270 -21.43 -9.35 -3.11
C THR A 270 -22.74 -8.56 -3.25
N SER A 271 -22.81 -7.40 -2.60
CA SER A 271 -23.95 -6.49 -2.61
C SER A 271 -23.47 -5.06 -2.87
N VAL A 272 -24.37 -4.17 -3.28
CA VAL A 272 -24.03 -2.76 -3.49
C VAL A 272 -23.45 -2.12 -2.23
N LEU A 273 -23.97 -2.52 -1.06
CA LEU A 273 -23.50 -2.01 0.24
C LEU A 273 -22.06 -2.47 0.54
N THR A 274 -21.74 -3.75 0.32
CA THR A 274 -20.39 -4.27 0.61
C THR A 274 -19.35 -3.64 -0.31
N LEU A 275 -19.69 -3.44 -1.59
CA LEU A 275 -18.86 -2.71 -2.54
C LEU A 275 -18.69 -1.23 -2.17
N ALA A 276 -19.76 -0.55 -1.73
CA ALA A 276 -19.70 0.83 -1.29
C ALA A 276 -18.80 1.01 -0.05
N VAL A 277 -18.93 0.12 0.94
CA VAL A 277 -18.08 0.12 2.14
C VAL A 277 -16.62 -0.14 1.77
N ALA A 278 -16.34 -1.11 0.91
CA ALA A 278 -15.00 -1.37 0.42
C ALA A 278 -14.40 -0.14 -0.31
N ALA A 279 -15.18 0.50 -1.18
CA ALA A 279 -14.75 1.71 -1.88
C ALA A 279 -14.47 2.87 -0.91
N LEU A 280 -15.35 3.12 0.07
CA LEU A 280 -15.15 4.15 1.09
C LEU A 280 -13.89 3.91 1.91
N LEU A 281 -13.63 2.65 2.30
CA LEU A 281 -12.42 2.28 3.04
C LEU A 281 -11.14 2.50 2.20
N LEU A 282 -11.16 2.13 0.92
CA LEU A 282 -10.02 2.36 0.01
C LEU A 282 -9.76 3.86 -0.19
N VAL A 283 -10.82 4.66 -0.36
CA VAL A 283 -10.71 6.13 -0.46
C VAL A 283 -10.15 6.71 0.84
N ALA A 284 -10.64 6.26 2.00
CA ALA A 284 -10.18 6.72 3.30
C ALA A 284 -8.72 6.32 3.57
N ALA A 285 -8.29 5.14 3.10
CA ALA A 285 -6.89 4.73 3.13
C ALA A 285 -6.03 5.62 2.22
N ALA A 286 -6.43 5.85 0.96
CA ALA A 286 -5.71 6.74 0.05
C ALA A 286 -5.59 8.17 0.62
N ALA A 287 -6.67 8.72 1.20
CA ALA A 287 -6.65 10.02 1.87
C ALA A 287 -5.77 10.03 3.13
N GLY A 288 -5.71 8.90 3.85
CA GLY A 288 -4.85 8.71 5.02
C GLY A 288 -3.36 8.80 4.70
N MET A 289 -2.94 8.40 3.49
CA MET A 289 -1.55 8.55 3.02
C MET A 289 -1.13 10.00 2.80
N SER A 290 -2.07 10.91 2.59
CA SER A 290 -1.78 12.35 2.47
C SER A 290 -1.45 13.00 3.81
N ARG A 291 -1.79 12.37 4.94
CA ARG A 291 -1.48 12.93 6.25
C ARG A 291 -0.02 12.62 6.55
N PRO A 292 0.86 13.64 6.66
CA PRO A 292 2.22 13.38 7.04
C PRO A 292 2.19 12.75 8.44
N ARG A 293 2.72 11.54 8.57
CA ARG A 293 2.92 10.89 9.87
C ARG A 293 4.07 11.59 10.61
N TYR A 294 3.95 12.90 10.86
CA TYR A 294 4.73 13.60 11.88
C TYR A 294 4.15 13.28 13.25
N ARG A 295 4.04 11.99 13.58
CA ARG A 295 3.73 11.59 14.95
C ARG A 295 5.05 11.49 15.69
N THR A 296 5.49 12.65 16.16
CA THR A 296 6.18 12.85 17.45
C THR A 296 7.16 11.75 17.85
N VAL A 297 8.38 11.79 17.31
CA VAL A 297 9.58 11.41 18.08
C VAL A 297 9.90 12.59 19.00
N ALA A 298 9.00 12.82 19.97
CA ALA A 298 9.17 13.75 21.06
C ALA A 298 8.81 12.95 22.32
N GLY A 299 9.78 12.16 22.75
CA GLY A 299 9.79 11.23 23.87
C GLY A 299 11.12 10.51 23.88
#